data_AF-A0A934RUI5-F1
#
_entry.id   AF-A0A934RUI5-F1
#
_cell.length_a   1.000
_cell.length_b   1.000
_cell.length_c   1.000
_cell.angle_alpha   90.00
_cell.angle_beta   90.00
_cell.angle_gamma   90.00
#
_symmetry.space_group_name_H-M   'P 1'
#
loop_
_entity.id
_entity.type
_entity.pdbx_description
1 polymer ?
#
loop_
_entity_poly.entity_id
_entity_poly.type
_entity_poly.pdbx_seq_one_letter_code
_entity_poly.pdbx_strand_id
1 'polypeptide(L)'
;MLLAYESRNATKDVDATLNPSEIGVKLVARVAKILSLHEDWLNSDVTQFLGPNPKAGRRKLELSIPGLNVHVATANSLLAMKALACRDPLPGYRGDHEDLVFLIRKIGIQAVDEIQERIDLFFPDEVISESKRKTLEGLIEEAGNDG
;
A
#
# COMPACT_ATOMS: atom_id res chain seq x y z
N MET A 1 -4.80 1.88 -2.90
CA MET A 1 -4.57 2.61 -4.18
C MET A 1 -5.26 3.98 -4.26
N LEU A 2 -6.40 4.21 -3.59
CA LEU A 2 -7.25 5.41 -3.75
C LEU A 2 -6.51 6.75 -3.72
N LEU A 3 -5.73 7.06 -2.69
CA LEU A 3 -5.14 8.41 -2.55
C LEU A 3 -3.97 8.68 -3.50
N ALA A 4 -3.30 7.62 -3.98
CA ALA A 4 -2.19 7.73 -4.93
C ALA A 4 -2.63 7.57 -6.40
N TYR A 5 -3.73 6.87 -6.67
CA TYR A 5 -4.13 6.40 -8.00
C TYR A 5 -5.65 6.40 -8.27
N GLU A 6 -6.46 7.08 -7.45
CA GLU A 6 -7.91 7.27 -7.65
C GLU A 6 -8.70 5.95 -7.84
N SER A 7 -8.21 4.85 -7.27
CA SER A 7 -8.90 3.54 -7.31
C SER A 7 -10.20 3.56 -6.52
N ARG A 8 -11.32 3.24 -7.17
CA ARG A 8 -12.70 3.44 -6.68
C ARG A 8 -13.06 2.68 -5.39
N ASN A 9 -12.27 1.69 -4.97
CA ASN A 9 -12.55 0.88 -3.77
C ASN A 9 -11.25 0.42 -3.09
N ALA A 10 -10.55 1.32 -2.41
CA ALA A 10 -9.45 0.95 -1.51
C ALA A 10 -9.88 0.98 -0.04
N THR A 11 -9.02 0.43 0.83
CA THR A 11 -9.11 0.39 2.29
C THR A 11 -9.70 1.67 2.89
N LYS A 12 -10.66 1.50 3.81
CA LYS A 12 -11.40 2.60 4.46
C LYS A 12 -10.57 3.31 5.54
N ASP A 13 -9.41 2.77 5.86
CA ASP A 13 -8.55 3.11 6.97
C ASP A 13 -7.28 3.82 6.50
N VAL A 14 -6.85 4.82 7.29
CA VAL A 14 -5.62 5.59 7.08
C VAL A 14 -4.62 5.26 8.18
N ASP A 15 -3.41 4.86 7.79
CA ASP A 15 -2.31 4.65 8.72
C ASP A 15 -1.71 5.98 9.18
N ALA A 16 -1.54 6.16 10.49
CA ALA A 16 -0.98 7.38 11.05
C ALA A 16 -0.02 7.13 12.20
N THR A 17 0.93 8.05 12.36
CA THR A 17 1.73 8.16 13.59
C THR A 17 1.25 9.38 14.35
N LEU A 18 0.97 9.23 15.64
CA LEU A 18 0.40 10.27 16.48
C LEU A 18 1.46 10.78 17.45
N ASN A 19 1.75 12.08 17.42
CA ASN A 19 2.68 12.70 18.35
C ASN A 19 2.15 14.06 18.83
N PRO A 20 1.89 14.25 20.14
CA PRO A 20 1.91 13.23 21.20
C PRO A 20 0.72 12.25 21.09
N SER A 21 0.97 10.95 21.33
CA SER A 21 -0.02 9.88 21.08
C SER A 21 -1.29 10.02 21.92
N GLU A 22 -1.16 10.34 23.21
CA GLU A 22 -2.31 10.44 24.13
C GLU A 22 -3.33 11.50 23.70
N ILE A 23 -2.84 12.65 23.21
CA ILE A 23 -3.70 13.72 22.69
C ILE A 23 -4.24 13.31 21.31
N GLY A 24 -3.39 12.72 20.47
CA GLY A 24 -3.76 12.25 19.13
C GLY A 24 -4.96 11.31 19.14
N VAL A 25 -4.95 10.27 19.99
CA VAL A 25 -6.03 9.28 20.08
C VAL A 25 -7.37 9.94 20.45
N LYS A 26 -7.36 10.88 21.40
CA LYS A 26 -8.57 11.65 21.80
C LYS A 26 -9.11 12.48 20.64
N LEU A 27 -8.23 13.08 19.84
CA LEU A 27 -8.61 13.88 18.67
C LEU A 27 -9.16 13.01 17.54
N VAL A 28 -8.55 11.86 17.27
CA VAL A 28 -9.02 10.89 16.26
C VAL A 28 -10.43 10.41 16.58
N ALA A 29 -10.71 10.05 17.83
CA ALA A 29 -12.05 9.65 18.27
C ALA A 29 -13.07 10.79 18.14
N ARG A 30 -12.65 12.04 18.40
CA ARG A 30 -13.52 13.21 18.22
C ARG A 30 -13.87 13.45 16.75
N VAL A 31 -12.89 13.31 15.85
CA VAL A 31 -13.12 13.41 14.39
C VAL A 31 -14.06 12.31 13.92
N ALA A 32 -13.89 11.08 14.40
CA ALA A 32 -14.79 9.96 14.08
C ALA A 32 -16.24 10.31 14.39
N LYS A 33 -16.51 10.85 15.57
CA LYS A 33 -17.86 11.28 15.98
C LYS A 33 -18.42 12.42 15.12
N ILE A 34 -17.60 13.44 14.85
CA ILE A 34 -18.04 14.61 14.07
C ILE A 34 -18.40 14.21 12.63
N LEU A 35 -17.62 13.30 12.04
CA LEU A 35 -17.78 12.88 10.65
C LEU A 35 -18.56 11.58 10.49
N SER A 36 -19.06 11.00 11.59
CA SER A 36 -19.74 9.70 11.61
C SER A 36 -18.94 8.57 10.92
N LEU A 37 -17.63 8.54 11.17
CA LEU A 37 -16.72 7.49 10.71
C LEU A 37 -16.73 6.31 11.69
N HIS A 38 -16.29 5.14 11.20
CA HIS A 38 -16.01 3.99 12.06
C HIS A 38 -14.93 4.33 13.10
N GLU A 39 -14.93 3.69 14.27
CA GLU A 39 -13.95 3.99 15.33
C GLU A 39 -12.51 3.73 14.87
N ASP A 40 -12.30 2.66 14.09
CA ASP A 40 -11.00 2.27 13.53
C ASP A 40 -10.68 2.92 12.16
N TRP A 41 -11.25 4.08 11.84
CA TRP A 41 -11.01 4.77 10.57
C TRP A 41 -9.54 5.23 10.39
N LEU A 42 -8.80 5.33 11.48
CA LEU A 42 -7.38 5.70 11.49
C LEU A 42 -6.61 4.72 12.36
N ASN A 43 -5.65 4.03 11.75
CA ASN A 43 -4.82 3.03 12.40
C ASN A 43 -3.52 3.68 12.92
N SER A 44 -3.39 3.82 14.24
CA SER A 44 -2.19 4.38 14.89
C SER A 44 -1.14 3.35 15.30
N ASP A 45 -1.46 2.06 15.19
CA ASP A 45 -0.60 0.96 15.66
C ASP A 45 0.49 0.59 14.65
N VAL A 46 0.55 1.33 13.54
CA VAL A 46 1.52 1.15 12.46
C VAL A 46 2.94 1.50 12.85
N THR A 47 3.13 2.21 13.96
CA THR A 47 4.45 2.72 14.38
C THR A 47 5.50 1.61 14.51
N GLN A 48 5.09 0.40 14.92
CA GLN A 48 5.98 -0.77 15.03
C GLN A 48 6.35 -1.41 13.68
N PHE A 49 5.54 -1.16 12.64
CA PHE A 49 5.74 -1.69 11.29
C PHE A 49 6.47 -0.70 10.38
N LEU A 50 6.73 0.51 10.88
CA LEU A 50 7.62 1.47 10.23
C LEU A 50 9.06 1.03 10.52
N GLY A 51 9.64 0.26 9.61
CA GLY A 51 11.06 -0.12 9.66
C GLY A 51 12.01 1.08 9.73
N PRO A 52 13.34 0.87 9.70
CA PRO A 52 14.33 1.90 9.99
C PRO A 52 14.28 3.13 9.06
N ASN A 53 13.66 3.00 7.89
CA ASN A 53 13.36 4.13 7.00
C ASN A 53 11.85 4.18 6.65
N PRO A 54 11.01 4.79 7.52
CA PRO A 54 9.56 4.86 7.33
C PRO A 54 9.11 5.58 6.05
N LYS A 55 10.03 6.38 5.47
CA LYS A 55 9.80 7.21 4.29
C LYS A 55 10.26 6.53 2.99
N ALA A 56 11.06 5.47 3.08
CA ALA A 56 11.46 4.72 1.90
C ALA A 56 10.21 4.24 1.16
N GLY A 57 10.13 4.55 -0.14
CA GLY A 57 8.99 4.16 -0.95
C GLY A 57 7.73 4.99 -0.73
N ARG A 58 7.77 6.07 0.05
CA ARG A 58 6.65 6.99 0.21
C ARG A 58 6.99 8.39 -0.31
N ARG A 59 6.07 9.00 -1.04
CA ARG A 59 6.16 10.39 -1.48
C ARG A 59 5.36 11.28 -0.53
N LYS A 60 5.96 12.34 -0.03
CA LYS A 60 5.25 13.37 0.75
C LYS A 60 4.28 14.12 -0.17
N LEU A 61 3.06 14.34 0.29
CA LEU A 61 2.14 15.28 -0.35
C LEU A 61 2.41 16.68 0.18
N GLU A 62 2.55 17.63 -0.73
CA GLU A 62 2.73 19.05 -0.41
C GLU A 62 1.40 19.64 0.04
N LEU A 63 1.08 19.44 1.32
CA LEU A 63 -0.05 20.04 2.01
C LEU A 63 0.46 21.06 3.02
N SER A 64 0.02 22.31 2.90
CA SER A 64 0.42 23.40 3.78
C SER A 64 -0.43 23.45 5.05
N ILE A 65 -0.44 22.36 5.83
CA ILE A 65 -1.15 22.27 7.12
C ILE A 65 -0.11 22.09 8.23
N PRO A 66 0.07 23.09 9.12
CA PRO A 66 1.03 23.01 10.22
C PRO A 66 0.79 21.76 11.09
N GLY A 67 1.85 21.00 11.33
CA GLY A 67 1.80 19.80 12.16
C GLY A 67 1.27 18.54 11.46
N LEU A 68 0.87 18.61 10.19
CA LEU A 68 0.40 17.47 9.41
C LEU A 68 1.37 17.16 8.26
N ASN A 69 1.84 15.90 8.20
CA ASN A 69 2.61 15.40 7.07
C ASN A 69 1.90 14.19 6.48
N VAL A 70 1.38 14.35 5.27
CA VAL A 70 0.74 13.25 4.54
C VAL A 70 1.74 12.64 3.57
N HIS A 71 1.81 11.31 3.56
CA HIS A 71 2.64 10.57 2.64
C HIS A 71 1.78 9.55 1.90
N VAL A 72 2.09 9.31 0.63
CA VAL A 72 1.48 8.27 -0.19
C VAL A 72 2.54 7.25 -0.59
N ALA A 73 2.17 5.97 -0.57
CA ALA A 73 3.03 4.92 -1.09
C ALA A 73 3.25 5.12 -2.60
N THR A 74 4.49 4.96 -3.03
CA THR A 74 4.89 5.00 -4.45
C THR A 74 4.43 3.73 -5.17
N ALA A 75 4.39 3.77 -6.51
CA ALA A 75 4.04 2.59 -7.32
C ALA A 75 4.94 1.40 -6.97
N ASN A 76 6.26 1.63 -6.90
CA ASN A 76 7.24 0.59 -6.57
C ASN A 76 7.02 -0.02 -5.19
N SER A 77 6.78 0.81 -4.16
CA SER A 77 6.52 0.28 -2.82
C SER A 77 5.23 -0.52 -2.73
N LEU A 78 4.19 -0.09 -3.46
CA LEU A 78 2.93 -0.80 -3.47
C LEU A 78 3.04 -2.11 -4.24
N LEU A 79 3.78 -2.11 -5.35
CA LEU A 79 4.07 -3.32 -6.12
C LEU A 79 4.79 -4.33 -5.23
N ALA A 80 5.84 -3.92 -4.53
CA ALA A 80 6.58 -4.78 -3.61
C ALA A 80 5.67 -5.39 -2.52
N MET A 81 4.89 -4.57 -1.82
CA MET A 81 3.98 -5.06 -0.77
C MET A 81 2.89 -5.99 -1.33
N LYS A 82 2.30 -5.64 -2.48
CA LYS A 82 1.26 -6.44 -3.14
C LYS A 82 1.82 -7.76 -3.66
N ALA A 83 3.03 -7.78 -4.20
CA ALA A 83 3.67 -8.98 -4.74
C ALA A 83 4.09 -9.94 -3.61
N LEU A 84 4.56 -9.42 -2.48
CA LEU A 84 4.83 -10.23 -1.29
C LEU A 84 3.54 -10.81 -0.69
N ALA A 85 2.44 -10.04 -0.67
CA ALA A 85 1.16 -10.54 -0.19
C ALA A 85 0.54 -11.56 -1.14
N CYS A 86 0.44 -11.20 -2.43
CA CYS A 86 -0.12 -11.97 -3.55
C CYS A 86 -1.37 -12.76 -3.15
N ARG A 87 -2.34 -12.10 -2.52
CA ARG A 87 -3.52 -12.77 -1.96
C ARG A 87 -4.56 -13.01 -3.04
N ASP A 88 -5.06 -14.25 -3.08
CA ASP A 88 -6.18 -14.62 -3.93
C ASP A 88 -7.47 -13.89 -3.53
N PRO A 89 -8.39 -13.68 -4.48
CA PRO A 89 -9.74 -13.22 -4.18
C PRO A 89 -10.48 -14.23 -3.27
N LEU A 90 -11.15 -13.71 -2.24
CA LEU A 90 -12.03 -14.46 -1.34
C LEU A 90 -13.42 -13.80 -1.31
N PRO A 91 -14.49 -14.47 -0.85
CA PRO A 91 -15.80 -13.85 -0.71
C PRO A 91 -15.73 -12.55 0.12
N GLY A 92 -16.08 -11.41 -0.51
CA GLY A 92 -16.00 -10.09 0.12
C GLY A 92 -14.61 -9.42 0.10
N TYR A 93 -13.60 -10.07 -0.50
CA TYR A 93 -12.24 -9.55 -0.63
C TYR A 93 -11.71 -9.78 -2.05
N ARG A 94 -11.41 -8.72 -2.80
CA ARG A 94 -10.98 -8.83 -4.20
C ARG A 94 -9.58 -9.42 -4.41
N GLY A 95 -8.81 -9.65 -3.34
CA GLY A 95 -7.42 -10.06 -3.46
C GLY A 95 -6.52 -8.92 -3.90
N ASP A 96 -5.33 -9.27 -4.36
CA ASP A 96 -4.31 -8.32 -4.80
C ASP A 96 -4.09 -8.32 -6.33
N HIS A 97 -4.74 -9.21 -7.08
CA HIS A 97 -4.45 -9.45 -8.50
C HIS A 97 -4.75 -8.24 -9.40
N GLU A 98 -5.93 -7.62 -9.28
CA GLU A 98 -6.29 -6.42 -10.07
C GLU A 98 -5.31 -5.27 -9.81
N ASP A 99 -4.92 -5.06 -8.55
CA ASP A 99 -3.94 -4.03 -8.17
C ASP A 99 -2.55 -4.37 -8.75
N LEU A 100 -2.15 -5.64 -8.72
CA LEU A 100 -0.88 -6.11 -9.29
C LEU A 100 -0.82 -5.88 -10.80
N VAL A 101 -1.85 -6.28 -11.55
CA VAL A 101 -1.94 -6.06 -13.00
C VAL A 101 -1.82 -4.57 -13.33
N PHE A 102 -2.56 -3.72 -12.61
CA PHE A 102 -2.48 -2.27 -12.78
C PHE A 102 -1.06 -1.73 -12.53
N LEU A 103 -0.40 -2.16 -11.46
CA LEU A 103 0.94 -1.68 -11.11
C LEU A 103 2.02 -2.18 -12.07
N ILE A 104 1.96 -3.46 -12.45
CA ILE A 104 2.85 -4.09 -13.44
C ILE A 104 2.79 -3.28 -14.75
N ARG A 105 1.57 -3.04 -15.26
CA ARG A 105 1.35 -2.25 -16.47
C ARG A 105 1.86 -0.82 -16.34
N LYS A 106 1.55 -0.16 -15.22
CA LYS A 106 1.94 1.22 -14.96
C LYS A 106 3.45 1.42 -14.88
N ILE A 107 4.15 0.47 -14.27
CA ILE A 107 5.61 0.51 -14.10
C ILE A 107 6.32 -0.01 -15.36
N GLY A 108 5.65 -0.85 -16.16
CA GLY A 108 6.20 -1.45 -17.37
C GLY A 108 6.98 -2.74 -17.12
N ILE A 109 6.65 -3.46 -16.05
CA ILE A 109 7.34 -4.69 -15.65
C ILE A 109 7.12 -5.80 -16.69
N GLN A 110 8.21 -6.44 -17.13
CA GLN A 110 8.16 -7.52 -18.14
C GLN A 110 8.54 -8.90 -17.58
N ALA A 111 9.15 -8.96 -16.40
CA ALA A 111 9.60 -10.20 -15.79
C ALA A 111 9.43 -10.18 -14.27
N VAL A 112 9.22 -11.35 -13.66
CA VAL A 112 9.10 -11.48 -12.19
C VAL A 112 10.39 -11.07 -11.47
N ASP A 113 11.55 -11.24 -12.10
CA ASP A 113 12.81 -10.77 -11.52
C ASP A 113 12.84 -9.25 -11.34
N GLU A 114 12.22 -8.48 -12.24
CA GLU A 114 12.09 -7.03 -12.05
C GLU A 114 11.18 -6.69 -10.87
N ILE A 115 10.19 -7.54 -10.56
CA ILE A 115 9.36 -7.40 -9.35
C ILE A 115 10.21 -7.66 -8.10
N GLN A 116 11.05 -8.70 -8.12
CA GLN A 116 11.98 -8.99 -7.03
C GLN A 116 12.93 -7.82 -6.79
N GLU A 117 13.51 -7.22 -7.84
CA GLU A 117 14.34 -6.01 -7.69
C GLU A 117 13.61 -4.88 -6.97
N ARG A 118 12.31 -4.69 -7.22
CA ARG A 118 11.52 -3.66 -6.51
C ARG A 118 11.23 -4.05 -5.08
N ILE A 119 11.09 -5.34 -4.78
CA ILE A 119 10.98 -5.85 -3.41
C ILE A 119 12.28 -5.56 -2.66
N ASP A 120 13.44 -5.84 -3.25
CA ASP A 120 14.75 -5.69 -2.62
C ASP A 120 15.04 -4.24 -2.18
N LEU A 121 14.45 -3.24 -2.86
CA LEU A 121 14.54 -1.83 -2.46
C LEU A 121 13.91 -1.52 -1.11
N PHE A 122 12.95 -2.33 -0.65
CA PHE A 122 12.16 -2.08 0.57
C PHE A 122 12.21 -3.22 1.58
N PHE A 123 12.38 -4.45 1.11
CA PHE A 123 12.36 -5.70 1.88
C PHE A 123 13.49 -6.64 1.40
N PRO A 124 14.77 -6.31 1.66
CA PRO A 124 15.92 -7.01 1.08
C PRO A 124 16.06 -8.49 1.50
N ASP A 125 15.44 -8.87 2.61
CA ASP A 125 15.48 -10.25 3.13
C ASP A 125 14.29 -11.10 2.63
N GLU A 126 13.36 -10.52 1.87
CA GLU A 126 12.16 -11.18 1.39
C GLU A 126 12.33 -11.72 -0.04
N VAL A 127 12.01 -13.00 -0.24
CA VAL A 127 12.12 -13.66 -1.55
C VAL A 127 10.73 -14.14 -1.98
N ILE A 128 10.36 -13.86 -3.23
CA ILE A 128 9.10 -14.34 -3.80
C ILE A 128 9.13 -15.88 -3.85
N SER A 129 8.18 -16.54 -3.20
CA SER A 129 8.06 -17.99 -3.24
C SER A 129 7.64 -18.49 -4.62
N GLU A 130 8.06 -19.70 -4.99
CA GLU A 130 7.75 -20.33 -6.30
C GLU A 130 6.27 -20.29 -6.67
N SER A 131 5.38 -20.50 -5.71
CA SER A 131 3.93 -20.41 -5.96
C SER A 131 3.50 -19.01 -6.37
N LYS A 132 4.02 -17.97 -5.71
CA LYS A 132 3.72 -16.57 -6.03
C LYS A 132 4.38 -16.14 -7.33
N ARG A 133 5.58 -16.66 -7.64
CA ARG A 133 6.26 -16.40 -8.93
C ARG A 133 5.38 -16.82 -10.11
N LYS A 134 4.83 -18.04 -10.08
CA LYS A 134 3.90 -18.53 -11.12
C LYS A 134 2.66 -17.65 -11.26
N THR A 135 2.07 -17.23 -10.14
CA THR A 135 0.93 -16.30 -10.19
C THR A 135 1.32 -14.98 -10.83
N LEU A 136 2.46 -14.40 -10.44
CA LEU A 136 2.95 -13.13 -10.98
C LEU A 136 3.30 -13.21 -12.47
N GLU A 137 3.86 -14.33 -12.96
CA GLU A 137 4.08 -14.58 -14.39
C GLU A 137 2.77 -14.46 -15.18
N GLY A 138 1.71 -15.12 -14.71
CA GLY A 138 0.39 -15.02 -15.34
C GLY A 138 -0.19 -13.60 -15.32
N LEU A 139 0.01 -12.85 -14.23
CA LEU A 139 -0.44 -11.46 -14.14
C LEU A 139 0.37 -10.51 -15.03
N ILE A 140 1.65 -10.81 -15.30
CA ILE A 140 2.48 -10.07 -16.26
C ILE A 140 1.95 -10.28 -17.68
N GLU A 141 1.64 -11.52 -18.05
CA GLU A 141 1.03 -11.82 -19.36
C GLU A 141 -0.32 -11.10 -19.52
N GLU A 142 -1.18 -11.14 -18.50
CA GLU A 142 -2.46 -10.40 -18.49
C GLU A 142 -2.24 -8.89 -18.65
N ALA A 143 -1.27 -8.32 -17.94
CA ALA A 143 -0.96 -6.90 -18.02
C ALA A 143 -0.55 -6.45 -19.43
N GLY A 144 0.09 -7.35 -20.22
CA GLY A 144 0.54 -7.10 -21.58
C GLY A 144 -0.52 -7.33 -22.69
N ASN A 145 -1.61 -8.06 -22.41
CA ASN A 145 -2.58 -8.49 -23.45
C ASN A 145 -3.76 -7.53 -23.69
N ASP A 146 -3.99 -6.51 -22.84
CA ASP A 146 -5.05 -5.49 -23.04
C ASP A 146 -4.59 -4.24 -23.82
N GLY A 147 -3.75 -4.42 -24.85
CA GLY A 147 -3.23 -3.35 -25.71
C GLY A 147 -4.12 -3.03 -26.92
#